data_AF-A0A6P7H9U7-F1
#
_entry.id   AF-A0A6P7H9U7-F1
#
_cell.length_a   1.000
_cell.length_b   1.000
_cell.length_c   1.000
_cell.angle_alpha   90.00
_cell.angle_beta   90.00
_cell.angle_gamma   90.00
#
_symmetry.space_group_name_H-M   'P 1'
#
loop_
_entity.id
_entity.type
_entity.pdbx_description
1 polymer ?
#
loop_
_entity_poly.entity_id
_entity_poly.type
_entity_poly.pdbx_seq_one_letter_code
_entity_poly.pdbx_strand_id
1 'polypeptide(L)'
;MQGSETPVHMGMIPRANNLIVDTIKDSKRCKWQYAVAVSFIEIYNENVRGLLDSNTNQNLEIMYNEGRGITVPNLKVKEISSFADFNKYMKNRHKKIEL
;
A
#
# COMPACT_ATOMS: atom_id res chain seq x y z
N MET A 1 -11.55 1.56 -8.93
CA MET A 1 -10.59 0.67 -8.21
C MET A 1 -10.87 0.58 -6.70
N GLN A 2 -10.98 1.70 -5.97
CA GLN A 2 -11.19 1.67 -4.51
C GLN A 2 -12.66 1.40 -4.07
N GLY A 3 -13.63 1.96 -4.79
CA GLY A 3 -15.05 1.86 -4.42
C GLY A 3 -15.37 2.67 -3.15
N SER A 4 -16.52 2.38 -2.53
CA SER A 4 -16.92 3.01 -1.25
C SER A 4 -16.70 2.07 -0.07
N GLU A 5 -16.99 2.56 1.15
CA GLU A 5 -16.82 1.78 2.38
C GLU A 5 -17.95 0.75 2.61
N THR A 6 -19.01 0.76 1.79
CA THR A 6 -20.09 -0.22 1.95
C THR A 6 -19.71 -1.56 1.31
N PRO A 7 -20.08 -2.70 1.92
CA PRO A 7 -19.71 -4.02 1.38
C PRO A 7 -20.15 -4.26 -0.07
N VAL A 8 -21.28 -3.68 -0.48
CA VAL A 8 -21.83 -3.82 -1.84
C VAL A 8 -21.01 -3.01 -2.85
N HIS A 9 -20.52 -1.83 -2.46
CA HIS A 9 -19.80 -0.93 -3.36
C HIS A 9 -18.29 -0.90 -3.14
N MET A 10 -17.78 -1.78 -2.28
CA MET A 10 -16.35 -1.96 -2.06
C MET A 10 -15.67 -2.34 -3.39
N GLY A 11 -14.57 -1.66 -3.71
CA GLY A 11 -13.84 -1.88 -4.96
C GLY A 11 -12.87 -3.06 -4.91
N MET A 12 -12.14 -3.26 -6.00
CA MET A 12 -11.23 -4.40 -6.17
C MET A 12 -10.04 -4.35 -5.21
N ILE A 13 -9.42 -3.19 -4.99
CA ILE A 13 -8.24 -3.05 -4.12
C ILE A 13 -8.52 -3.51 -2.66
N PRO A 14 -9.55 -2.98 -1.97
CA PRO A 14 -9.86 -3.42 -0.61
C PRO A 14 -10.32 -4.87 -0.54
N ARG A 15 -11.06 -5.38 -1.55
CA ARG A 15 -11.46 -6.80 -1.60
C ARG A 15 -10.26 -7.74 -1.71
N ALA A 16 -9.32 -7.44 -2.61
CA ALA A 16 -8.13 -8.24 -2.81
C ALA A 16 -7.26 -8.27 -1.55
N ASN A 17 -7.05 -7.11 -0.91
CA ASN A 17 -6.27 -7.05 0.33
C ASN A 17 -6.96 -7.79 1.49
N ASN A 18 -8.28 -7.72 1.60
CA ASN A 18 -9.00 -8.50 2.60
C ASN A 18 -8.78 -10.01 2.39
N LEU A 19 -8.91 -10.48 1.15
CA LEU A 19 -8.66 -11.88 0.79
C LEU A 19 -7.21 -12.31 1.12
N ILE A 20 -6.21 -11.50 0.78
CA ILE A 20 -4.79 -11.79 1.07
C ILE A 20 -4.58 -11.95 2.58
N VAL A 21 -5.05 -10.98 3.37
CA VAL A 21 -4.88 -10.99 4.82
C VAL A 21 -5.60 -12.18 5.46
N ASP A 22 -6.80 -12.51 5.02
CA ASP A 22 -7.54 -13.66 5.54
C ASP A 22 -6.88 -14.99 5.16
N THR A 23 -6.39 -15.12 3.92
CA THR A 23 -5.62 -16.28 3.47
C THR A 23 -4.36 -16.50 4.31
N ILE A 24 -3.66 -15.40 4.67
CA ILE A 24 -2.47 -15.45 5.54
C ILE A 24 -2.82 -15.90 6.96
N LYS A 25 -4.00 -15.54 7.48
CA LYS A 25 -4.44 -16.03 8.80
C LYS A 25 -4.71 -17.53 8.76
N ASP A 26 -5.36 -18.02 7.70
CA ASP A 26 -5.71 -19.44 7.56
C ASP A 26 -4.47 -20.31 7.36
N SER A 27 -3.47 -19.83 6.63
CA SER A 27 -2.21 -20.54 6.39
C SER A 27 -1.34 -20.70 7.64
N LYS A 28 -1.60 -19.96 8.73
CA LYS A 28 -0.92 -20.17 10.03
C LYS A 28 -1.14 -21.59 10.57
N ARG A 29 -2.25 -22.25 10.23
CA ARG A 29 -2.50 -23.66 10.58
C ARG A 29 -1.44 -24.59 9.99
N CYS A 30 -0.82 -24.20 8.88
CA CYS A 30 0.27 -24.93 8.22
C CYS A 30 1.66 -24.55 8.74
N LYS A 31 1.76 -23.76 9.83
CA LYS A 31 3.01 -23.23 10.42
C LYS A 31 3.81 -22.26 9.52
N TRP A 32 3.19 -21.68 8.50
CA TRP A 32 3.82 -20.63 7.72
C TRP A 32 3.73 -19.29 8.46
N GLN A 33 4.79 -18.49 8.36
CA GLN A 33 4.85 -17.14 8.89
C GLN A 33 5.05 -16.17 7.73
N TYR A 34 4.26 -15.09 7.71
CA TYR A 34 4.31 -14.08 6.66
C TYR A 34 4.52 -12.71 7.29
N ALA A 35 5.35 -11.90 6.66
CA ALA A 35 5.43 -10.47 6.90
C ALA A 35 4.77 -9.76 5.71
N VAL A 36 3.82 -8.87 6.00
CA VAL A 36 3.11 -8.11 4.97
C VAL A 36 3.38 -6.64 5.20
N ALA A 37 3.75 -5.94 4.13
CA ALA A 37 3.96 -4.51 4.18
C ALA A 37 3.40 -3.84 2.92
N VAL A 38 3.07 -2.56 3.06
CA VAL A 38 2.47 -1.75 2.00
C VAL A 38 3.23 -0.45 1.80
N SER A 39 3.25 -0.01 0.56
CA SER A 39 3.69 1.31 0.14
C SER A 39 2.72 1.84 -0.91
N PHE A 40 2.53 3.15 -0.96
CA PHE A 40 1.65 3.78 -1.94
C PHE A 40 2.42 4.89 -2.65
N ILE A 41 2.40 4.87 -3.99
CA ILE A 41 3.00 5.90 -4.82
C ILE A 41 1.94 6.60 -5.65
N GLU A 42 2.18 7.87 -5.94
CA GLU A 42 1.51 8.64 -6.97
C GLU A 42 2.55 9.06 -8.00
N ILE A 43 2.21 8.91 -9.29
CA ILE A 43 3.02 9.42 -10.39
C ILE A 43 2.15 10.46 -11.09
N TYR A 44 2.55 11.72 -10.97
CA TYR A 44 1.83 12.85 -11.54
C TYR A 44 2.82 13.82 -12.16
N ASN A 45 2.59 14.21 -13.42
CA ASN A 45 3.48 15.10 -14.17
C ASN A 45 4.96 14.69 -14.06
N GLU A 46 5.24 13.42 -14.30
CA GLU A 46 6.59 12.81 -14.24
C GLU A 46 7.27 12.90 -12.86
N ASN A 47 6.53 13.26 -11.81
CA ASN A 47 7.00 13.31 -10.43
C ASN A 47 6.45 12.11 -9.65
N VAL A 48 7.32 11.42 -8.91
CA VAL A 48 6.97 10.25 -8.11
C VAL A 48 6.91 10.64 -6.65
N ARG A 49 5.78 10.39 -5.99
CA ARG A 49 5.56 10.80 -4.59
C ARG A 49 5.15 9.61 -3.73
N GLY A 50 5.74 9.52 -2.55
CA GLY A 50 5.32 8.57 -1.52
C GLY A 50 4.08 9.09 -0.78
N LEU A 51 2.95 8.38 -0.87
CA LEU A 51 1.69 8.81 -0.23
C LEU A 51 1.62 8.44 1.27
N LEU A 52 2.60 7.70 1.79
CA LEU A 52 2.75 7.40 3.21
C LEU A 52 3.70 8.37 3.93
N ASP A 53 4.41 9.20 3.18
CA ASP A 53 5.37 10.13 3.75
C ASP A 53 4.70 11.36 4.34
N SER A 54 5.33 11.91 5.38
CA SER A 54 4.92 13.19 5.96
C SER A 54 5.12 14.32 4.95
N ASN A 55 6.22 14.25 4.19
CA ASN A 55 6.58 15.21 3.15
C ASN A 55 6.11 14.73 1.77
N THR A 56 4.99 15.26 1.28
CA THR A 56 4.44 14.91 -0.04
C THR A 56 5.07 15.66 -1.21
N ASN A 57 5.94 16.62 -0.94
CA ASN A 57 6.61 17.42 -1.98
C ASN A 57 7.95 16.82 -2.43
N GLN A 58 8.41 15.77 -1.76
CA GLN A 58 9.63 15.08 -2.16
C GLN A 58 9.37 14.24 -3.41
N ASN A 59 10.07 14.57 -4.50
CA ASN A 59 10.15 13.72 -5.69
C ASN A 59 11.09 12.55 -5.38
N LEU A 60 10.58 11.33 -5.49
CA LEU A 60 11.35 10.10 -5.33
C LEU A 60 11.92 9.67 -6.69
N GLU A 61 13.10 9.05 -6.67
CA GLU A 61 13.73 8.56 -7.89
C GLU A 61 13.31 7.12 -8.19
N ILE A 62 13.16 6.80 -9.48
CA ILE A 62 13.01 5.42 -9.95
C ILE A 62 14.38 4.92 -10.36
N MET A 63 14.85 3.84 -9.73
CA MET A 63 16.17 3.29 -9.97
C MET A 63 16.10 1.81 -10.35
N TYR A 64 16.94 1.39 -11.29
CA TYR A 64 17.22 -0.02 -11.54
C TYR A 64 18.24 -0.52 -10.49
N ASN A 65 17.83 -1.52 -9.72
CA ASN A 65 18.67 -2.21 -8.75
C ASN A 65 18.98 -3.62 -9.24
N GLU A 66 20.27 -3.92 -9.39
CA GLU A 66 20.74 -5.23 -9.84
C GLU A 66 20.19 -6.33 -8.90
N GLY A 67 19.59 -7.36 -9.50
CA GLY A 67 18.93 -8.46 -8.77
C GLY A 67 17.57 -8.13 -8.14
N ARG A 68 17.14 -6.86 -8.09
CA ARG A 68 15.81 -6.44 -7.56
C ARG A 68 14.90 -5.80 -8.59
N GLY A 69 15.42 -5.48 -9.77
CA GLY A 69 14.68 -4.81 -10.85
C GLY A 69 14.45 -3.33 -10.56
N ILE A 70 13.36 -2.78 -11.07
CA ILE A 70 13.01 -1.36 -10.90
C ILE A 70 12.45 -1.13 -9.50
N THR A 71 12.95 -0.11 -8.83
CA THR A 71 12.60 0.22 -7.44
C THR A 71 12.47 1.73 -7.25
N VAL A 72 11.86 2.13 -6.14
CA VAL A 72 11.79 3.53 -5.70
C VAL A 72 12.49 3.62 -4.34
N PRO A 73 13.78 3.98 -4.30
CA PRO A 73 14.50 4.12 -3.03
C PRO A 73 13.85 5.17 -2.14
N ASN A 74 13.97 4.97 -0.82
CA ASN A 74 13.39 5.83 0.20
C ASN A 74 11.85 5.87 0.22
N LEU A 75 11.17 5.07 -0.61
CA LEU A 75 9.72 4.90 -0.53
C LEU A 75 9.35 4.31 0.83
N LYS A 76 8.52 5.02 1.58
CA LYS A 76 8.10 4.55 2.89
C LYS A 76 7.24 3.29 2.78
N VAL A 77 7.64 2.29 3.55
CA VAL A 77 6.96 1.01 3.70
C VAL A 77 6.35 0.93 5.10
N LYS A 78 5.13 0.39 5.21
CA LYS A 78 4.43 0.17 6.48
C LYS A 78 3.98 -1.27 6.59
N GLU A 79 4.39 -1.93 7.65
CA GLU A 79 3.90 -3.27 7.98
C GLU A 79 2.41 -3.23 8.34
N ILE A 80 1.72 -4.28 7.92
CA ILE A 80 0.30 -4.52 8.24
C ILE A 80 0.12 -5.94 8.75
N SER A 81 -0.75 -6.09 9.75
CA SER A 81 -1.11 -7.40 10.32
C SER A 81 -2.58 -7.75 10.08
N SER A 82 -3.38 -6.76 9.67
CA SER A 82 -4.82 -6.85 9.51
C SER A 82 -5.32 -5.98 8.36
N PHE A 83 -6.55 -6.25 7.91
CA PHE A 83 -7.25 -5.40 6.96
C PHE A 83 -7.54 -4.00 7.54
N ALA A 84 -7.70 -3.88 8.87
CA ALA A 84 -7.86 -2.60 9.53
C ALA A 84 -6.59 -1.72 9.42
N ASP A 85 -5.40 -2.32 9.56
CA ASP A 85 -4.13 -1.62 9.35
C ASP A 85 -4.01 -1.11 7.91
N PHE A 86 -4.32 -1.98 6.94
CA PHE A 86 -4.36 -1.61 5.53
C PHE A 86 -5.31 -0.41 5.30
N ASN A 87 -6.55 -0.50 5.78
CA ASN A 87 -7.55 0.56 5.61
C ASN A 87 -7.12 1.87 6.27
N LYS A 88 -6.47 1.81 7.43
CA LYS A 88 -5.92 3.01 8.09
C LYS A 88 -4.94 3.74 7.18
N TYR A 89 -3.97 3.02 6.60
CA TYR A 89 -3.01 3.63 5.68
C TYR A 89 -3.64 4.08 4.36
N MET A 90 -4.59 3.30 3.83
CA MET A 90 -5.37 3.63 2.64
C MET A 90 -6.17 4.93 2.78
N LYS A 91 -6.82 5.16 3.93
CA LYS A 91 -7.60 6.39 4.17
C LYS A 91 -6.69 7.60 4.32
N ASN A 92 -5.57 7.45 5.01
CA ASN A 92 -4.64 8.54 5.26
C ASN A 92 -3.88 9.02 4.02
N ARG A 93 -3.77 8.17 2.97
CA ARG A 93 -3.07 8.53 1.73
C ARG A 93 -3.71 9.69 0.97
N HIS A 94 -5.04 9.86 1.04
CA HIS A 94 -5.79 10.86 0.26
C HIS A 94 -5.92 12.21 0.95
N LYS A 95 -5.69 12.29 2.27
CA LYS A 95 -5.85 13.54 3.05
C LYS A 95 -4.83 14.63 2.71
N LYS A 96 -3.92 14.39 1.77
CA LYS A 96 -2.82 15.30 1.42
C LYS A 96 -2.91 15.88 0.00
N ILE A 97 -4.03 15.63 -0.70
CA ILE A 97 -4.24 16.07 -2.07
C ILE A 97 -5.10 17.35 -2.12
N GLU A 98 -5.55 17.87 -0.98
CA GLU A 98 -6.18 19.20 -0.94
C GLU A 98 -5.11 20.30 -0.83
N LEU A 99 -4.75 20.84 -2.00
CA LEU A 99 -4.28 22.21 -2.20
C LEU A 99 -5.20 22.88 -3.22
#